data_AF-A0A9E5ZM53-F1
#
_entry.id   AF-A0A9E5ZM53-F1
#
_cell.length_a   1.000
_cell.length_b   1.000
_cell.length_c   1.000
_cell.angle_alpha   90.00
_cell.angle_beta   90.00
_cell.angle_gamma   90.00
#
_symmetry.space_group_name_H-M   'P 1'
#
loop_
_entity.id
_entity.type
_entity.pdbx_description
1 polymer ?
#
loop_
_entity_poly.entity_id
_entity_poly.type
_entity_poly.pdbx_seq_one_letter_code
_entity_poly.pdbx_strand_id
1 'polypeptide(L)'
;MIKITDTVKHILIINVLFFIATYVVSKSGINLTEHLGLFFIENELFKPWQFVSTMFMHADINHILFNMLALWMFGSAIEQMWGRNKFLFFYFSAGIGASLIYTLANYLQYQNVYDDLITAGLTATDISTILE
;
A
#
# COMPACT_ATOMS: atom_id res chain seq x y z
N MET A 1 25.17 20.09 -6.32
CA MET A 1 23.79 19.87 -5.83
C MET A 1 23.17 18.72 -6.60
N ILE A 2 22.68 17.69 -5.92
CA ILE A 2 21.93 16.61 -6.57
C ILE A 2 20.62 17.22 -7.06
N LYS A 3 20.41 17.26 -8.38
CA LYS A 3 19.17 17.76 -8.97
C LYS A 3 18.12 16.66 -8.88
N ILE A 4 16.92 17.02 -8.41
CA ILE A 4 15.78 16.10 -8.42
C ILE A 4 15.41 15.82 -9.88
N THR A 5 15.38 14.54 -10.23
CA THR A 5 14.95 14.04 -11.53
C THR A 5 13.44 14.22 -11.72
N ASP A 6 12.99 14.34 -12.97
CA ASP A 6 11.57 14.61 -13.23
C ASP A 6 10.69 13.43 -12.80
N THR A 7 11.14 12.18 -12.95
CA THR A 7 10.35 11.02 -12.51
C THR A 7 10.11 11.03 -11.01
N VAL A 8 11.17 11.23 -10.20
CA VAL A 8 11.05 11.32 -8.74
C VAL A 8 10.15 12.48 -8.32
N LYS A 9 10.30 13.65 -8.97
CA LYS A 9 9.44 14.80 -8.73
C LYS A 9 7.95 14.47 -8.97
N HIS A 10 7.63 13.80 -10.07
CA HIS A 10 6.25 13.38 -10.35
C HIS A 10 5.72 12.38 -9.32
N ILE A 11 6.52 11.39 -8.92
CA ILE A 11 6.11 10.42 -7.91
C ILE A 11 5.84 11.12 -6.57
N LEU A 12 6.71 12.04 -6.14
CA LEU A 12 6.50 12.85 -4.93
C LEU A 12 5.18 13.62 -4.99
N ILE A 13 4.93 14.32 -6.11
CA ILE A 13 3.70 15.10 -6.31
C ILE A 13 2.47 14.18 -6.26
N ILE A 14 2.49 13.06 -6.96
CA ILE A 14 1.36 12.11 -7.00
C ILE A 14 1.03 11.60 -5.59
N ASN A 15 2.04 11.20 -4.80
CA ASN A 15 1.83 10.73 -3.44
C ASN A 15 1.22 11.79 -2.52
N VAL A 16 1.71 13.03 -2.61
CA VAL A 16 1.14 14.16 -1.85
C VAL A 16 -0.30 14.45 -2.29
N LEU A 17 -0.59 14.38 -3.59
CA LEU A 17 -1.95 14.56 -4.10
C LEU A 17 -2.90 13.48 -3.59
N PHE A 18 -2.52 12.20 -3.62
CA PHE A 18 -3.34 11.11 -3.07
C PHE A 18 -3.57 11.27 -1.56
N PHE A 19 -2.55 11.69 -0.82
CA PHE A 19 -2.68 11.93 0.62
C PHE A 19 -3.66 13.06 0.90
N ILE A 20 -3.52 14.22 0.25
CA ILE A 20 -4.46 15.34 0.39
C ILE A 20 -5.87 14.91 -0.06
N ALA A 21 -5.99 14.23 -1.20
CA ALA A 21 -7.27 13.75 -1.71
C ALA A 21 -7.97 12.84 -0.71
N THR A 22 -7.24 11.99 0.02
CA THR A 22 -7.81 11.12 1.06
C THR A 22 -8.56 11.92 2.13
N TYR A 23 -8.01 13.05 2.58
CA TYR A 23 -8.68 13.92 3.56
C TYR A 23 -9.76 14.82 2.96
N VAL A 24 -9.61 15.26 1.71
CA VAL A 24 -10.59 16.14 1.07
C VAL A 24 -11.83 15.36 0.63
N VAL A 25 -11.63 14.22 -0.04
CA VAL A 25 -12.72 13.38 -0.57
C VAL A 25 -13.49 12.70 0.54
N SER A 26 -12.85 12.37 1.67
CA SER A 26 -13.55 11.85 2.84
C SER A 26 -14.56 12.83 3.43
N LYS A 27 -14.39 14.16 3.24
CA LYS A 27 -15.41 15.15 3.64
C LYS A 27 -16.69 15.06 2.82
N SER A 28 -16.62 14.49 1.62
CA SER A 28 -17.78 14.23 0.76
C SER A 28 -18.43 12.87 1.03
N GLY A 29 -18.00 12.15 2.07
CA GLY A 29 -18.53 10.82 2.43
C GLY A 29 -17.90 9.65 1.66
N ILE A 30 -16.88 9.89 0.83
CA ILE A 30 -16.20 8.84 0.07
C ILE A 30 -14.86 8.53 0.73
N ASN A 31 -14.69 7.30 1.22
CA ASN A 31 -13.43 6.86 1.79
C ASN A 31 -12.50 6.31 0.70
N LEU A 32 -11.50 7.09 0.28
CA LEU A 32 -10.53 6.64 -0.73
C LEU A 32 -9.70 5.43 -0.27
N THR A 33 -9.47 5.28 1.03
CA THR A 33 -8.74 4.13 1.57
C THR A 33 -9.52 2.83 1.32
N GLU A 34 -10.85 2.84 1.44
CA GLU A 34 -11.69 1.67 1.13
C GLU A 34 -11.61 1.23 -0.34
N HIS A 35 -11.30 2.16 -1.24
CA HIS A 35 -11.28 1.90 -2.68
C HIS A 35 -9.86 1.59 -3.20
N LEU A 36 -8.84 2.21 -2.61
CA LEU A 36 -7.46 2.22 -3.13
C LEU A 36 -6.43 1.61 -2.17
N GLY A 37 -6.75 1.49 -0.89
CA GLY A 37 -5.90 0.81 0.10
C GLY A 37 -5.97 -0.70 -0.05
N LEU A 38 -4.90 -1.40 0.32
CA LEU A 38 -4.84 -2.86 0.21
C LEU A 38 -5.62 -3.53 1.35
N PHE A 39 -6.73 -4.19 1.00
CA PHE A 39 -7.50 -5.03 1.91
C PHE A 39 -7.03 -6.48 1.87
N PHE A 40 -7.37 -7.22 2.93
CA PHE A 40 -7.21 -8.66 2.97
C PHE A 40 -7.95 -9.33 1.81
N ILE A 41 -7.39 -10.37 1.20
CA ILE A 41 -7.89 -10.93 -0.07
C ILE A 41 -9.31 -11.50 0.00
N GLU A 42 -9.73 -11.96 1.20
CA GLU A 42 -11.09 -12.48 1.43
C GLU A 42 -12.08 -11.39 1.87
N ASN A 43 -11.64 -10.14 2.07
CA ASN A 43 -12.50 -9.04 2.43
C ASN A 43 -13.32 -8.54 1.23
N GLU A 44 -14.59 -8.19 1.43
CA GLU A 44 -15.48 -7.71 0.36
C GLU A 44 -14.99 -6.43 -0.35
N LEU A 45 -14.24 -5.59 0.36
CA LEU A 45 -13.64 -4.37 -0.15
C LEU A 45 -12.36 -4.63 -0.96
N PHE A 46 -11.84 -5.86 -0.98
CA PHE A 46 -10.68 -6.20 -1.79
C PHE A 46 -10.95 -6.03 -3.27
N LYS A 47 -10.00 -5.42 -3.97
CA LYS A 47 -10.03 -5.23 -5.42
C LYS A 47 -8.62 -5.40 -6.01
N PRO A 48 -8.45 -6.08 -7.16
CA PRO A 48 -7.12 -6.41 -7.69
C PRO A 48 -6.19 -5.21 -7.96
N TRP A 49 -6.74 -4.03 -8.26
CA TRP A 49 -5.93 -2.83 -8.48
C TRP A 49 -5.24 -2.31 -7.21
N GLN A 50 -5.67 -2.77 -6.02
CA GLN A 50 -5.10 -2.35 -4.74
C GLN A 50 -3.63 -2.72 -4.59
N PHE A 51 -3.15 -3.77 -5.28
CA PHE A 51 -1.72 -4.11 -5.33
C PHE A 51 -0.85 -2.98 -5.92
N VAL A 52 -1.43 -2.11 -6.75
CA VAL A 52 -0.74 -0.96 -7.33
C VAL A 52 -1.16 0.33 -6.65
N SER A 53 -2.46 0.55 -6.43
CA SER A 53 -2.93 1.82 -5.86
C SER A 53 -2.45 2.04 -4.43
N THR A 54 -2.25 0.96 -3.64
CA THR A 54 -1.71 1.08 -2.28
C THR A 54 -0.31 1.68 -2.24
N MET A 55 0.45 1.62 -3.34
CA MET A 55 1.77 2.25 -3.43
C MET A 55 1.71 3.78 -3.29
N PHE A 56 0.54 4.38 -3.52
CA PHE A 56 0.30 5.82 -3.44
C PHE A 56 -0.53 6.25 -2.23
N MET A 57 -1.05 5.29 -1.45
CA MET A 57 -1.88 5.54 -0.27
C MET A 57 -1.01 5.57 0.99
N HIS A 58 -1.31 6.50 1.90
CA HIS A 58 -0.56 6.67 3.14
C HIS A 58 -1.54 6.86 4.30
N ALA A 59 -1.32 6.10 5.38
CA ALA A 59 -2.23 6.07 6.54
C ALA A 59 -2.16 7.35 7.40
N ASP A 60 -0.98 7.96 7.51
CA ASP A 60 -0.73 9.09 8.39
C ASP A 60 0.42 9.97 7.91
N ILE A 61 0.56 11.13 8.57
CA ILE A 61 1.55 12.16 8.24
C ILE A 61 3.00 11.65 8.38
N ASN A 62 3.29 10.86 9.42
CA ASN A 62 4.65 10.36 9.63
C ASN A 62 5.00 9.36 8.54
N HIS A 63 4.06 8.48 8.19
CA HIS A 63 4.27 7.48 7.14
C HIS A 63 4.58 8.13 5.78
N ILE A 64 3.80 9.14 5.34
CA ILE A 64 4.13 9.85 4.10
C ILE A 64 5.42 10.65 4.21
N LEU A 65 5.68 11.31 5.34
CA LEU A 65 6.90 12.11 5.52
C LEU A 65 8.17 11.28 5.32
N PHE A 66 8.26 10.12 5.97
CA PHE A 66 9.45 9.28 5.89
C PHE A 66 9.60 8.60 4.53
N ASN A 67 8.50 8.19 3.88
CA ASN A 67 8.55 7.65 2.52
C ASN A 67 9.01 8.71 1.51
N MET A 68 8.48 9.93 1.58
CA MET A 68 8.88 11.01 0.68
C MET A 68 10.31 11.47 0.95
N LEU A 69 10.75 11.47 2.21
CA LEU A 69 12.14 11.73 2.58
C LEU A 69 13.09 10.71 1.95
N ALA A 70 12.80 9.41 2.10
CA ALA A 70 13.60 8.35 1.49
C ALA A 70 13.62 8.46 -0.04
N LEU A 71 12.47 8.68 -0.66
CA LEU A 71 12.37 8.81 -2.11
C LEU A 71 13.11 10.06 -2.62
N TRP A 72 13.05 11.17 -1.90
CA TRP A 72 13.77 12.39 -2.24
C TRP A 72 15.29 12.23 -2.08
N MET A 73 15.75 11.58 -1.01
CA MET A 73 17.17 11.35 -0.74
C MET A 73 17.81 10.38 -1.74
N PHE A 74 17.13 9.27 -2.05
CA PHE A 74 17.73 8.17 -2.81
C PHE A 74 17.22 8.05 -4.24
N GLY A 75 15.97 8.43 -4.51
CA GLY A 75 15.31 8.16 -5.79
C GLY A 75 16.06 8.75 -6.98
N SER A 76 16.46 10.03 -6.90
CA SER A 76 17.13 10.69 -8.04
C SER A 76 18.55 10.18 -8.26
N ALA A 77 19.25 9.74 -7.22
CA ALA A 77 20.56 9.12 -7.36
C ALA A 77 20.45 7.75 -8.07
N ILE A 78 19.47 6.93 -7.66
CA ILE A 78 19.20 5.63 -8.28
C ILE A 78 18.74 5.81 -9.74
N GLU A 79 17.84 6.76 -10.01
CA GLU A 79 17.38 7.04 -11.38
C GLU A 79 18.52 7.50 -12.30
N GLN A 80 19.41 8.37 -11.82
CA GLN A 80 20.56 8.81 -12.62
C GLN A 80 21.54 7.67 -12.90
N MET A 81 21.72 6.75 -11.95
CA MET A 81 22.63 5.62 -12.09
C MET A 81 22.09 4.54 -13.03
N TRP A 82 20.79 4.25 -12.99
CA TRP A 82 20.19 3.15 -13.75
C TRP A 82 19.47 3.60 -15.03
N GLY A 83 19.13 4.89 -15.13
CA GLY A 83 18.21 5.43 -16.11
C GLY A 83 16.74 5.23 -15.73
N ARG A 84 15.89 6.11 -16.26
CA ARG A 84 14.46 6.20 -15.95
C ARG A 84 13.71 4.87 -16.02
N ASN A 85 13.86 4.10 -17.09
CA ASN A 85 13.08 2.88 -17.29
C ASN A 85 13.39 1.79 -16.25
N LYS A 86 14.67 1.63 -15.91
CA LYS A 86 15.10 0.66 -14.90
C LYS A 86 14.68 1.10 -13.49
N PHE A 87 14.75 2.39 -13.21
CA PHE A 87 14.23 2.96 -11.96
C PHE A 87 12.73 2.73 -11.81
N LEU A 88 11.92 3.03 -12.84
CA LEU A 88 10.48 2.80 -12.81
C LEU A 88 10.13 1.32 -12.67
N PHE A 89 10.82 0.45 -13.43
CA PHE A 89 10.64 -1.00 -13.31
C PHE A 89 10.93 -1.46 -11.87
N PHE A 90 12.04 -1.02 -11.29
CA PHE A 90 12.38 -1.33 -9.90
C PHE A 90 11.32 -0.79 -8.92
N TYR A 91 10.91 0.48 -9.06
CA TYR A 91 9.94 1.13 -8.20
C TYR A 91 8.61 0.35 -8.16
N PHE A 92 8.04 0.03 -9.33
CA PHE A 92 6.80 -0.72 -9.44
C PHE A 92 6.95 -2.18 -9.00
N SER A 93 8.04 -2.85 -9.39
CA SER A 93 8.26 -4.25 -8.99
C SER A 93 8.43 -4.39 -7.49
N ALA A 94 9.13 -3.45 -6.84
CA ALA A 94 9.30 -3.43 -5.39
C ALA A 94 7.97 -3.18 -4.67
N GLY A 95 7.17 -2.20 -5.11
CA GLY A 95 5.89 -1.89 -4.48
C GLY A 95 4.83 -2.99 -4.65
N ILE A 96 4.71 -3.55 -5.87
CA ILE A 96 3.82 -4.68 -6.12
C ILE A 96 4.30 -5.92 -5.37
N GLY A 97 5.61 -6.20 -5.40
CA GLY A 97 6.22 -7.30 -4.66
C GLY A 97 5.97 -7.20 -3.16
N ALA A 98 6.15 -6.02 -2.56
CA ALA A 98 5.82 -5.78 -1.16
C ALA A 98 4.35 -6.04 -0.85
N SER A 99 3.44 -5.59 -1.71
CA SER A 99 1.99 -5.80 -1.56
C SER A 99 1.61 -7.28 -1.64
N LEU A 100 2.21 -8.04 -2.56
CA LEU A 100 2.01 -9.48 -2.69
C LEU A 100 2.55 -10.25 -1.48
N ILE A 101 3.78 -9.94 -1.04
CA ILE A 101 4.39 -10.57 0.14
C ILE A 101 3.58 -10.25 1.39
N TYR A 102 3.16 -8.99 1.57
CA TYR A 102 2.29 -8.59 2.67
C TYR A 102 0.99 -9.38 2.66
N THR A 103 0.33 -9.50 1.51
CA THR A 103 -0.92 -10.26 1.38
C THR A 103 -0.73 -11.73 1.70
N LEU A 104 0.34 -12.35 1.20
CA LEU A 104 0.67 -13.75 1.48
C LEU A 104 0.95 -13.96 2.98
N ALA A 105 1.74 -13.07 3.60
CA ALA A 105 2.04 -13.17 5.03
C ALA A 105 0.77 -13.05 5.88
N ASN A 106 -0.12 -12.09 5.57
CA ASN A 106 -1.40 -11.94 6.24
C ASN A 106 -2.29 -13.17 6.03
N TYR A 107 -2.34 -13.74 4.82
CA TYR A 107 -3.10 -14.95 4.54
C TYR A 107 -2.60 -16.14 5.36
N LEU A 108 -1.29 -16.38 5.42
CA LEU A 108 -0.74 -17.46 6.23
C LEU A 108 -1.02 -17.26 7.72
N GLN A 109 -0.91 -16.02 8.22
CA GLN A 109 -1.23 -15.70 9.60
C GLN A 109 -2.72 -15.93 9.90
N TYR A 110 -3.60 -15.49 8.99
CA TYR A 110 -5.04 -15.67 9.10
C TYR A 110 -5.41 -17.14 9.18
N GLN A 111 -4.87 -17.99 8.30
CA GLN A 111 -5.14 -19.42 8.30
C GLN A 111 -4.71 -20.10 9.61
N ASN A 112 -3.52 -19.75 10.14
CA ASN A 112 -3.08 -20.30 11.42
C ASN A 112 -4.04 -19.93 12.57
N VAL A 113 -4.46 -18.68 12.65
CA VAL A 113 -5.41 -18.23 13.70
C VAL A 113 -6.78 -18.88 13.50
N TYR A 114 -7.24 -19.00 12.26
CA TYR A 114 -8.50 -19.66 11.92
C TYR A 114 -8.49 -21.13 12.40
N ASP A 115 -7.42 -21.87 12.11
CA ASP A 115 -7.27 -23.28 12.53
C ASP A 115 -7.22 -23.43 14.06
N ASP A 116 -6.54 -22.51 14.76
CA ASP A 116 -6.50 -22.47 16.22
C ASP A 116 -7.91 -22.26 16.83
N LEU A 117 -8.72 -21.38 16.23
CA LEU A 117 -10.09 -21.10 16.68
C LEU A 117 -11.02 -22.29 16.43
N ILE A 118 -10.92 -22.94 15.27
CA ILE A 118 -11.66 -24.19 15.00
C ILE A 118 -11.27 -25.27 16.02
N THR A 119 -9.99 -25.39 16.33
CA THR A 119 -9.49 -26.35 17.34
C THR A 119 -9.99 -26.01 18.75
N ALA A 120 -10.15 -24.73 19.07
CA ALA A 120 -10.76 -24.26 20.31
C ALA A 120 -12.28 -24.51 20.39
N GLY A 121 -12.89 -25.05 19.32
CA GLY A 121 -14.30 -25.43 19.27
C GLY A 121 -15.23 -24.35 18.73
N LEU A 122 -14.69 -23.24 18.17
CA LEU A 122 -15.51 -22.27 17.46
C LEU A 122 -15.97 -22.84 16.12
N THR A 123 -17.16 -22.47 15.69
CA THR A 123 -17.64 -22.78 14.34
C THR A 123 -17.20 -21.71 13.35
N ALA A 124 -17.21 -22.02 12.06
CA ALA A 124 -16.93 -21.04 11.00
C ALA A 124 -17.83 -19.79 11.11
N THR A 125 -19.08 -19.96 11.56
CA THR A 125 -20.03 -18.86 11.78
C THR A 125 -19.63 -17.97 12.96
N ASP A 126 -19.12 -18.56 14.04
CA ASP A 126 -18.64 -17.79 15.19
C ASP A 126 -17.40 -16.97 14.79
N ILE A 127 -16.51 -17.57 14.00
CA ILE A 127 -15.31 -16.91 13.50
C ILE A 127 -15.67 -15.77 12.54
N SER A 128 -16.61 -15.98 11.60
CA SER A 128 -17.06 -14.89 10.71
C SER A 128 -17.68 -13.73 11.49
N THR A 129 -18.45 -14.03 12.55
CA THR A 129 -19.05 -12.99 13.41
C THR A 129 -18.00 -12.19 14.20
N ILE A 130 -16.84 -12.79 14.52
CA ILE A 130 -15.73 -12.10 15.20
C ILE A 130 -14.93 -11.21 14.23
N LEU A 131 -14.92 -11.55 12.93
CA LEU A 131 -14.12 -10.89 11.91
C LEU A 131 -14.84 -9.75 11.18
N GLU A 132 -16.16 -9.65 11.33
CA GLU A 132 -16.99 -8.49 10.93
C GLU A 132 -16.85 -7.32 11.91
#